data_AF-A0AAW4N0Q3-F1
#
_entry.id   AF-A0AAW4N0Q3-F1
#
_cell.length_a   1.000
_cell.length_b   1.000
_cell.length_c   1.000
_cell.angle_alpha   90.00
_cell.angle_beta   90.00
_cell.angle_gamma   90.00
#
_symmetry.space_group_name_H-M   'P 1'
#
loop_
_entity.id
_entity.type
_entity.pdbx_description
1 polymer ?
#
loop_
_entity_poly.entity_id
_entity_poly.type
_entity_poly.pdbx_seq_one_letter_code
_entity_poly.pdbx_strand_id
1 'polypeptide(L)'
;PQEMREYETSKMAYRDIKNSVDTAKREGIAEGMEIGLEKGMKQGMEKGMKEGMEKGMSQRSLEIAKKMLAKGMDEASIMDMTGLTVEETKMLKAEM
;
A
#
# COMPACT_ATOMS: atom_id res chain seq x y z
N PRO A 1 32.99 22.86 -50.99
CA PRO A 1 32.30 21.57 -51.29
C PRO A 1 32.46 20.49 -50.21
N GLN A 2 33.65 20.35 -49.59
CA GLN A 2 33.90 19.39 -48.52
C GLN A 2 33.48 19.91 -47.13
N GLU A 3 33.88 21.12 -46.77
CA GLU A 3 33.55 21.76 -45.49
C GLU A 3 32.03 21.84 -45.23
N MET A 4 31.24 22.14 -46.27
CA MET A 4 29.76 22.13 -46.18
C MET A 4 29.21 20.74 -45.84
N ARG A 5 29.76 19.67 -46.41
CA ARG A 5 29.34 18.29 -46.12
C ARG A 5 29.71 17.87 -44.70
N GLU A 6 30.90 18.25 -44.26
CA GLU A 6 31.36 18.00 -42.88
C GLU A 6 30.50 18.75 -41.86
N TYR A 7 30.12 20.00 -42.15
CA TYR A 7 29.19 20.77 -41.35
C TYR A 7 27.79 20.12 -41.27
N GLU A 8 27.24 19.67 -42.40
CA GLU A 8 25.95 18.97 -42.44
C GLU A 8 26.00 17.64 -41.67
N THR A 9 27.09 16.88 -41.81
CA THR A 9 27.30 15.61 -41.12
C THR A 9 27.39 15.82 -39.61
N SER A 10 28.15 16.83 -39.17
CA SER A 10 28.25 17.20 -37.75
C SER A 10 26.89 17.60 -37.16
N LYS A 11 26.10 18.38 -37.92
CA LYS A 11 24.75 18.78 -37.51
C LYS A 11 23.79 17.60 -37.42
N MET A 12 23.90 16.63 -38.33
CA MET A 12 23.10 15.40 -38.28
C MET A 12 23.47 14.56 -37.05
N ALA A 13 24.76 14.33 -36.82
CA ALA A 13 25.24 13.60 -35.65
C ALA A 13 24.79 14.26 -34.33
N TYR A 14 24.85 15.60 -34.25
CA TYR A 14 24.34 16.33 -33.08
C TYR A 14 22.84 16.11 -32.86
N ARG A 15 22.04 16.12 -33.94
CA ARG A 15 20.60 15.86 -33.87
C ARG A 15 20.29 14.45 -33.40
N ASP A 16 21.01 13.45 -33.93
CA ASP A 16 20.80 12.05 -33.57
C ASP A 16 21.16 11.79 -32.10
N ILE A 17 22.27 12.35 -31.63
CA ILE A 17 22.66 12.30 -30.21
C ILE A 17 21.59 12.95 -29.34
N LYS A 18 21.17 14.17 -29.70
CA LYS A 18 20.15 14.89 -28.93
C LYS A 18 18.83 14.11 -28.87
N ASN A 19 18.36 13.62 -30.01
CA ASN A 19 17.12 12.85 -30.09
C ASN A 19 17.19 11.56 -29.27
N SER A 20 18.34 10.88 -29.30
CA SER A 20 18.58 9.67 -28.51
C SER A 20 18.54 9.97 -27.01
N VAL A 21 19.22 11.03 -26.57
CA VAL A 21 19.23 11.45 -25.16
C VAL A 21 17.84 11.90 -24.70
N ASP A 22 17.14 12.70 -25.50
CA ASP A 22 15.80 13.18 -25.18
C ASP A 22 14.80 12.01 -25.09
N THR A 23 14.95 11.00 -25.95
CA THR A 23 14.13 9.79 -25.94
C THR A 23 14.42 8.94 -24.70
N ALA A 24 15.69 8.62 -24.44
CA ALA A 24 16.09 7.86 -23.26
C ALA A 24 15.66 8.55 -21.95
N LYS A 25 15.75 9.89 -21.88
CA LYS A 25 15.28 10.65 -20.72
C LYS A 25 13.75 10.56 -20.56
N ARG A 26 13.00 10.66 -21.66
CA ARG A 26 11.54 10.56 -21.64
C ARG A 26 11.09 9.17 -21.20
N GLU A 27 11.68 8.13 -21.79
CA GLU A 27 11.41 6.74 -21.45
C GLU A 27 11.77 6.44 -19.99
N GLY A 28 12.95 6.84 -19.54
CA GLY A 28 13.36 6.65 -18.14
C GLY A 28 12.45 7.37 -17.13
N ILE A 29 11.92 8.56 -17.46
CA ILE A 29 10.93 9.25 -16.61
C ILE A 29 9.60 8.49 -16.62
N ALA A 30 9.13 8.05 -17.79
CA ALA A 30 7.88 7.32 -17.92
C ALA A 30 7.92 5.99 -17.16
N GLU A 31 8.96 5.19 -17.38
CA GLU A 31 9.18 3.92 -16.67
C GLU A 31 9.32 4.15 -15.16
N GLY A 32 10.10 5.15 -14.75
CA GLY A 32 10.27 5.49 -13.34
C GLY A 32 8.95 5.88 -12.66
N MET A 33 8.10 6.61 -13.37
CA MET A 33 6.77 7.00 -12.89
C MET A 33 5.83 5.80 -12.80
N GLU A 34 5.81 4.95 -13.82
CA GLU A 34 4.98 3.73 -13.85
C GLU A 34 5.36 2.78 -12.71
N ILE A 35 6.65 2.46 -12.56
CA ILE A 35 7.17 1.63 -11.48
C ILE A 35 6.84 2.23 -10.11
N GLY A 36 6.98 3.55 -9.97
CA GLY A 36 6.67 4.27 -8.73
C GLY A 36 5.19 4.18 -8.35
N LEU A 37 4.29 4.38 -9.32
CA LEU A 37 2.85 4.30 -9.13
C LEU A 37 2.40 2.87 -8.80
N GLU A 38 2.89 1.88 -9.55
CA GLU A 38 2.53 0.48 -9.33
C GLU A 38 2.96 0.02 -7.92
N LYS A 39 4.21 0.29 -7.54
CA LYS A 39 4.72 -0.05 -6.20
C LYS A 39 3.94 0.67 -5.10
N GLY A 40 3.71 1.97 -5.27
CA GLY A 40 2.96 2.77 -4.30
C GLY A 40 1.53 2.27 -4.11
N MET A 41 0.83 1.98 -5.20
CA MET A 41 -0.54 1.46 -5.17
C MET A 41 -0.59 0.07 -4.52
N LYS A 42 0.29 -0.85 -4.90
CA LYS A 42 0.34 -2.20 -4.32
C LYS A 42 0.61 -2.16 -2.82
N GLN A 43 1.61 -1.39 -2.38
CA GLN A 43 1.94 -1.25 -0.96
C GLN A 43 0.81 -0.58 -0.17
N GLY A 44 0.19 0.46 -0.73
CA GLY A 44 -0.93 1.15 -0.11
C GLY A 44 -2.14 0.25 0.06
N MET A 45 -2.49 -0.51 -0.98
CA MET A 45 -3.61 -1.44 -0.96
C MET A 45 -3.38 -2.59 0.02
N GLU A 46 -2.18 -3.19 0.03
CA GLU A 46 -1.84 -4.29 0.95
C GLU A 46 -1.91 -3.84 2.42
N LYS A 47 -1.30 -2.70 2.74
CA LYS A 47 -1.35 -2.12 4.10
C LYS A 47 -2.78 -1.79 4.50
N GLY A 48 -3.53 -1.09 3.64
CA GLY A 48 -4.91 -0.71 3.92
C GLY A 48 -5.83 -1.90 4.12
N MET A 49 -5.68 -2.95 3.29
CA MET A 49 -6.47 -4.18 3.42
C MET A 49 -6.13 -4.93 4.71
N LYS A 50 -4.85 -5.05 5.06
CA LYS A 50 -4.42 -5.72 6.29
C LYS A 50 -4.94 -4.99 7.53
N GLU A 51 -4.71 -3.67 7.61
CA GLU A 51 -5.18 -2.86 8.73
C GLU A 51 -6.72 -2.85 8.83
N GLY A 52 -7.41 -2.76 7.70
CA GLY A 52 -8.88 -2.79 7.65
C GLY A 52 -9.44 -4.13 8.13
N MET A 53 -8.84 -5.24 7.70
CA MET A 53 -9.25 -6.58 8.11
C MET A 53 -8.99 -6.81 9.60
N GLU A 54 -7.81 -6.43 10.11
CA GLU A 54 -7.45 -6.58 11.52
C GLU A 54 -8.38 -5.77 12.43
N LYS A 55 -8.63 -4.49 12.08
CA LYS A 55 -9.59 -3.64 12.80
C LYS A 55 -11.00 -4.22 12.75
N GLY A 56 -11.45 -4.69 11.59
CA GLY A 56 -12.78 -5.28 11.44
C GLY A 56 -12.96 -6.58 12.24
N MET A 57 -11.93 -7.45 12.27
CA MET A 57 -11.95 -8.67 13.07
C MET A 57 -11.95 -8.36 14.56
N SER A 58 -11.10 -7.43 15.02
CA SER A 58 -11.06 -6.99 16.41
C SER A 58 -12.41 -6.38 16.85
N GLN A 59 -12.97 -5.46 16.07
CA GLN A 59 -14.30 -4.88 16.34
C GLN A 59 -15.39 -5.95 16.43
N ARG A 60 -15.39 -6.91 15.51
CA ARG A 60 -16.34 -8.02 15.53
C ARG A 60 -16.18 -8.89 16.78
N SER A 61 -14.96 -9.21 17.19
CA SER A 61 -14.69 -9.96 18.43
C SER A 61 -15.21 -9.21 19.66
N LEU A 62 -14.98 -7.89 19.73
CA LEU A 62 -15.50 -7.04 20.81
C LEU A 62 -17.04 -7.02 20.82
N GLU A 63 -17.70 -6.87 19.68
CA GLU A 63 -19.17 -6.89 19.59
C GLU A 63 -19.76 -8.23 20.02
N ILE A 64 -19.10 -9.34 19.64
CA ILE A 64 -19.50 -10.67 20.06
C ILE A 64 -19.36 -10.77 21.59
N ALA A 65 -18.21 -10.40 22.15
CA ALA A 65 -17.99 -10.41 23.59
C ALA A 65 -19.03 -9.59 24.36
N LYS A 66 -19.39 -8.39 23.89
CA LYS A 66 -20.47 -7.57 24.49
C LYS A 66 -21.82 -8.32 24.50
N LYS A 67 -22.19 -8.95 23.39
CA LYS A 67 -23.43 -9.75 23.30
C LYS A 67 -23.39 -10.98 24.20
N MET A 68 -22.22 -11.56 24.39
CA MET A 68 -22.02 -12.72 25.26
C MET A 68 -22.12 -12.35 26.75
N LEU A 69 -21.49 -11.25 27.16
CA LEU A 69 -21.61 -10.68 28.50
C LEU A 69 -23.06 -10.32 28.83
N ALA A 70 -23.78 -9.69 27.89
CA ALA A 70 -25.19 -9.35 28.05
C ALA A 70 -26.09 -10.58 28.24
N LYS A 71 -25.67 -11.75 27.73
CA LYS A 71 -26.36 -13.03 27.93
C LYS A 71 -25.93 -13.77 29.20
N GLY A 72 -25.03 -13.20 30.01
CA GLY A 72 -24.57 -13.78 31.26
C GLY A 72 -23.61 -14.97 31.09
N MET A 73 -22.91 -15.08 29.95
CA MET A 73 -21.86 -16.08 29.80
C MET A 73 -20.64 -15.74 30.66
N ASP A 74 -19.95 -16.79 31.11
CA ASP A 74 -18.76 -16.64 31.95
C ASP A 74 -17.55 -16.13 31.16
N GLU A 75 -16.63 -15.45 31.84
CA GLU A 75 -15.47 -14.81 31.23
C GLU A 75 -14.56 -15.81 30.51
N ALA A 76 -14.43 -17.04 31.02
CA ALA A 76 -13.57 -18.05 30.41
C ALA A 76 -14.13 -18.52 29.05
N SER A 77 -15.43 -18.78 28.97
CA SER A 77 -16.12 -19.10 27.69
C SER A 77 -16.02 -17.96 26.68
N ILE A 78 -16.11 -16.71 27.14
CA ILE A 78 -16.03 -15.53 26.26
C ILE A 78 -14.63 -15.39 25.67
N MET A 79 -13.59 -15.57 26.49
CA MET A 79 -12.20 -15.54 26.03
C MET A 79 -11.92 -16.63 24.99
N ASP A 80 -12.39 -17.87 25.24
CA ASP A 80 -12.21 -19.00 24.32
C ASP A 80 -12.88 -18.76 22.96
N MET A 81 -14.09 -18.19 22.96
CA MET A 81 -14.85 -17.95 21.72
C MET A 81 -14.40 -16.70 20.94
N THR A 82 -13.88 -15.67 21.61
CA THR A 82 -13.58 -14.37 20.98
C THR A 82 -12.09 -14.12 20.77
N GLY A 83 -11.24 -14.91 21.43
CA GLY A 83 -9.79 -14.75 21.43
C GLY A 83 -9.31 -13.52 22.21
N LEU A 84 -10.20 -12.87 22.98
CA LEU A 84 -9.84 -11.72 23.81
C LEU A 84 -9.07 -12.15 25.06
N THR A 85 -8.20 -11.27 25.50
CA THR A 85 -7.45 -11.43 26.75
C THR A 85 -8.33 -11.20 27.98
N VAL A 86 -7.83 -11.63 29.15
CA VAL A 86 -8.47 -11.35 30.45
C VAL A 86 -8.64 -9.84 30.66
N GLU A 87 -7.67 -9.04 30.24
CA GLU A 87 -7.69 -7.59 30.41
C GLU A 87 -8.76 -6.95 29.52
N GLU A 88 -8.81 -7.34 28.24
CA GLU A 88 -9.82 -6.84 27.30
C GLU A 88 -11.24 -7.19 27.73
N THR A 89 -11.47 -8.43 28.18
CA THR A 89 -12.80 -8.87 28.67
C THR A 89 -13.20 -8.15 29.95
N LYS A 90 -12.27 -7.90 30.88
CA LYS A 90 -12.53 -7.09 32.08
C LYS A 90 -12.82 -5.62 31.77
N MET A 91 -12.07 -5.01 30.86
CA MET A 91 -12.33 -3.64 30.40
C MET A 91 -13.71 -3.54 29.75
N LEU A 92 -14.04 -4.48 28.86
CA LEU A 92 -15.36 -4.59 28.25
C LEU A 92 -16.48 -4.66 29.29
N LYS A 93 -16.30 -5.46 30.34
CA LYS A 93 -17.27 -5.59 31.43
C LYS A 93 -17.39 -4.32 32.27
N ALA A 94 -16.31 -3.55 32.41
CA ALA A 94 -16.31 -2.27 33.13
C ALA A 94 -16.93 -1.11 32.33
N GLU A 95 -16.94 -1.21 31.00
CA GLU A 95 -17.56 -0.23 30.09
C GLU A 95 -19.06 -0.46 29.83
N MET A 96 -19.61 -1.60 30.27
CA MET A 96 -21.04 -1.95 30.15
C MET A 96 -21.86 -1.46 31.34
#